data_AF-A0A383BQH2-F1
#
_entry.id   AF-A0A383BQH2-F1
#
_cell.length_a   1.000
_cell.length_b   1.000
_cell.length_c   1.000
_cell.angle_alpha   90.00
_cell.angle_beta   90.00
_cell.angle_gamma   90.00
#
_symmetry.space_group_name_H-M   'P 1'
#
loop_
_entity.id
_entity.type
_entity.pdbx_description
1 polymer ?
#
loop_
_entity_poly.entity_id
_entity_poly.type
_entity_poly.pdbx_seq_one_letter_code
_entity_poly.pdbx_strand_id
1 'polypeptide(L)'
;MFVTDRMISPVALGRAIEERGLDSLFLPEHSHIPTSRRTPWPGSRPGENDPLPDYYLHMHDQMVSLSMIAAVTERLILGTAVTLIPQHDPIWLAKQTATLDSLSGGRLMLGAGFGWNDEQGASHGVVYKERRHRTEECIEILRRL
;
A
#
# COMPACT_ATOMS: atom_id res chain seq x y z
N MET A 1 6.34 4.65 5.57
CA MET A 1 6.86 3.84 6.68
C MET A 1 6.30 2.43 6.55
N PHE A 2 7.12 1.37 6.70
CA PHE A 2 6.61 0.00 6.72
C PHE A 2 5.98 -0.28 8.10
N VAL A 3 4.71 -0.69 8.14
CA VAL A 3 4.10 -1.18 9.38
C VAL A 3 4.13 -2.70 9.33
N THR A 4 4.68 -3.30 10.38
CA THR A 4 4.96 -4.73 10.43
C THR A 4 4.60 -5.30 11.80
N ASP A 5 4.45 -6.61 11.88
CA ASP A 5 4.22 -7.36 13.13
C ASP A 5 5.38 -7.25 14.14
N ARG A 6 6.53 -6.72 13.73
CA ARG A 6 7.73 -6.52 14.56
C ARG A 6 7.91 -5.09 15.07
N MET A 7 7.01 -4.17 14.72
CA MET A 7 7.09 -2.75 15.09
C MET A 7 5.96 -2.38 16.06
N ILE A 8 5.93 -1.10 16.47
CA ILE A 8 4.77 -0.56 17.19
C ILE A 8 3.50 -0.77 16.35
N SER A 9 2.38 -1.04 17.01
CA SER A 9 1.11 -1.31 16.32
C SER A 9 0.64 -0.11 15.51
N PRO A 10 -0.17 -0.31 14.45
CA PRO A 10 -0.78 0.79 13.70
C PRO A 10 -1.47 1.81 14.61
N VAL A 11 -2.20 1.34 15.63
CA VAL A 11 -2.89 2.20 16.61
C VAL A 11 -1.91 3.08 17.39
N ALA A 12 -0.85 2.49 17.95
CA ALA A 12 0.14 3.24 18.71
C ALA A 12 0.91 4.22 17.82
N LEU A 13 1.23 3.81 16.58
CA LEU A 13 1.90 4.64 15.59
C LEU A 13 1.05 5.86 15.21
N GLY A 14 -0.24 5.66 14.92
CA GLY A 14 -1.17 6.71 14.54
C GLY A 14 -1.27 7.81 15.59
N ARG A 15 -1.55 7.42 16.84
CA ARG A 15 -1.58 8.36 17.99
C ARG A 15 -0.26 9.09 18.15
N ALA A 16 0.84 8.35 18.13
CA ALA A 16 2.17 8.93 18.34
C ALA A 16 2.52 9.98 17.27
N ILE A 17 2.14 9.77 16.02
CA ILE A 17 2.38 10.73 14.93
C ILE A 17 1.51 11.98 15.11
N GLU A 18 0.22 11.80 15.39
CA GLU A 18 -0.71 12.91 15.54
C GLU A 18 -0.40 13.78 16.77
N GLU A 19 -0.09 13.15 17.92
CA GLU A 19 0.33 13.84 19.15
C GLU A 19 1.59 14.69 18.96
N ARG A 20 2.45 14.31 18.01
CA ARG A 20 3.68 15.04 17.67
C ARG A 20 3.45 16.15 16.64
N GLY A 21 2.20 16.36 16.21
CA GLY A 21 1.83 17.43 15.29
C GLY A 21 2.23 17.18 13.84
N LEU A 22 2.57 15.93 13.47
CA LEU A 22 2.80 15.57 12.06
C LEU A 22 1.46 15.51 11.31
N ASP A 23 1.46 15.94 10.05
CA ASP A 23 0.22 16.09 9.28
C ASP A 23 -0.21 14.83 8.53
N SER A 24 0.71 13.91 8.24
CA SER A 24 0.43 12.76 7.38
C SER A 24 1.28 11.54 7.69
N LEU A 25 0.73 10.36 7.38
CA LEU A 25 1.42 9.07 7.43
C LEU A 25 1.15 8.32 6.13
N PHE A 26 2.21 7.80 5.52
CA PHE A 26 2.12 7.01 4.29
C PHE A 26 2.58 5.58 4.49
N LEU A 27 1.72 4.63 4.13
CA LEU A 27 2.01 3.19 4.20
C LEU A 27 2.24 2.60 2.81
N PRO A 28 3.25 1.74 2.60
CA PRO A 28 3.43 0.99 1.36
C PRO A 28 2.49 -0.23 1.32
N GLU A 29 2.48 -0.94 0.19
CA GLU A 29 1.71 -2.17 0.03
C GLU A 29 2.53 -3.28 -0.61
N HIS A 30 2.34 -4.50 -0.10
CA HIS A 30 2.54 -5.74 -0.82
C HIS A 30 1.50 -6.75 -0.33
N SER A 31 0.67 -7.28 -1.24
CA SER A 31 -0.35 -8.29 -0.92
C SER A 31 0.23 -9.59 -0.36
N HIS A 32 1.39 -9.98 -0.88
CA HIS A 32 2.21 -11.11 -0.45
C HIS A 32 3.61 -10.93 -1.02
N ILE A 33 4.58 -11.66 -0.46
CA ILE A 33 5.94 -11.75 -1.03
C ILE A 33 6.11 -13.14 -1.64
N PRO A 34 6.29 -13.26 -2.98
CA PRO A 34 6.52 -14.55 -3.61
C PRO A 34 7.77 -15.27 -3.07
N THR A 35 7.80 -16.60 -3.11
CA THR A 35 9.00 -17.37 -2.74
C THR A 35 10.10 -17.27 -3.80
N SER A 36 9.72 -17.20 -5.08
CA SER A 36 10.63 -16.93 -6.20
C SER A 36 11.15 -15.49 -6.12
N ARG A 37 12.44 -15.27 -6.40
CA ARG A 37 13.16 -13.97 -6.32
C ARG A 37 13.78 -13.57 -7.66
N ARG A 38 13.11 -13.86 -8.78
CA ARG A 38 13.63 -13.52 -10.12
C ARG A 38 13.68 -12.02 -10.35
N THR A 39 12.74 -11.28 -9.77
CA THR A 39 12.73 -9.83 -9.79
C THR A 39 13.57 -9.30 -8.63
N PRO A 40 14.71 -8.62 -8.86
CA PRO A 40 15.46 -7.99 -7.78
C PRO A 40 14.62 -6.91 -7.11
N TRP A 41 14.79 -6.75 -5.80
CA TRP A 41 14.09 -5.67 -5.11
C TRP A 41 14.72 -4.32 -5.46
N PRO A 42 13.96 -3.21 -5.47
CA PRO A 42 14.42 -1.96 -6.08
C PRO A 42 15.63 -1.28 -5.43
N GLY A 43 15.96 -1.64 -4.18
CA GLY A 43 17.15 -1.13 -3.50
C GLY A 43 18.38 -2.04 -3.63
N SER A 44 18.31 -3.12 -4.42
CA SER A 44 19.50 -3.92 -4.73
C SER A 44 20.52 -3.07 -5.50
N ARG A 45 21.80 -3.26 -5.21
CA ARG A 45 22.88 -2.62 -5.97
C ARG A 45 22.82 -3.07 -7.45
N PRO A 46 23.14 -2.19 -8.42
CA PRO A 46 23.10 -2.55 -9.83
C PRO A 46 23.97 -3.78 -10.13
N GLY A 47 23.36 -4.83 -10.70
CA GLY A 47 24.03 -6.10 -11.02
C GLY A 47 24.15 -7.07 -9.83
N GLU A 48 23.65 -6.70 -8.65
CA GLU A 48 23.64 -7.56 -7.47
C GLU A 48 22.23 -8.10 -7.17
N ASN A 49 22.19 -9.28 -6.55
CA ASN A 49 20.96 -9.88 -6.01
C ASN A 49 20.98 -9.76 -4.48
N ASP A 50 20.97 -8.52 -3.99
CA ASP A 50 20.91 -8.27 -2.55
C ASP A 50 19.67 -8.92 -1.94
N PRO A 51 19.76 -9.48 -0.72
CA PRO A 51 18.62 -10.09 -0.06
C PRO A 51 17.51 -9.06 0.14
N LEU A 52 16.26 -9.49 -0.05
CA LEU A 52 15.10 -8.66 0.25
C LEU A 52 15.13 -8.30 1.75
N PRO A 53 14.98 -7.02 2.11
CA PRO A 53 14.88 -6.63 3.51
C PRO A 53 13.72 -7.34 4.22
N ASP A 54 13.98 -7.79 5.45
CA ASP A 54 13.05 -8.61 6.24
C ASP A 54 11.68 -7.96 6.44
N TYR A 55 11.62 -6.63 6.56
CA TYR A 55 10.37 -5.90 6.76
C TYR A 55 9.33 -6.11 5.66
N TYR A 56 9.72 -6.53 4.45
CA TYR A 56 8.77 -6.86 3.38
C TYR A 56 7.96 -8.13 3.70
N LEU A 57 8.56 -9.10 4.37
CA LEU A 57 7.91 -10.38 4.74
C LEU A 57 6.90 -10.21 5.88
N HIS A 58 7.05 -9.11 6.61
CA HIS A 58 6.37 -8.83 7.87
C HIS A 58 5.31 -7.73 7.76
N MET A 59 5.07 -7.20 6.55
CA MET A 59 4.13 -6.13 6.32
C MET A 59 2.70 -6.52 6.70
N HIS A 60 2.01 -5.61 7.38
CA HIS A 60 0.57 -5.69 7.53
C HIS A 60 -0.15 -5.25 6.26
N ASP A 61 -1.40 -5.68 6.12
CA ASP A 61 -2.30 -5.17 5.09
C ASP A 61 -2.45 -3.64 5.20
N GLN A 62 -2.36 -2.97 4.05
CA GLN A 62 -2.32 -1.51 3.97
C GLN A 62 -3.66 -0.89 4.41
N MET A 63 -4.79 -1.38 3.89
CA MET A 63 -6.11 -0.81 4.15
C MET A 63 -6.58 -1.10 5.58
N VAL A 64 -6.30 -2.29 6.11
CA VAL A 64 -6.56 -2.64 7.51
C VAL A 64 -5.74 -1.74 8.43
N SER A 65 -4.44 -1.59 8.17
CA SER A 65 -3.57 -0.74 9.01
C SER A 65 -4.03 0.71 9.01
N LEU A 66 -4.34 1.28 7.84
CA LEU A 66 -4.88 2.64 7.75
C LEU A 66 -6.24 2.78 8.43
N SER A 67 -7.12 1.79 8.34
CA SER A 67 -8.42 1.80 9.03
C SER A 67 -8.26 1.81 10.55
N MET A 68 -7.31 1.03 11.09
CA MET A 68 -7.00 1.04 12.53
C MET A 68 -6.43 2.39 12.98
N ILE A 69 -5.64 3.05 12.14
CA ILE A 69 -5.08 4.39 12.42
C ILE A 69 -6.18 5.44 12.35
N ALA A 70 -7.05 5.38 11.34
CA ALA A 70 -8.18 6.28 11.18
C ALA A 70 -9.08 6.31 12.41
N ALA A 71 -9.34 5.13 12.99
CA ALA A 71 -10.20 4.96 14.17
C ALA A 71 -9.65 5.60 15.46
N VAL A 72 -8.37 5.97 15.51
CA VAL A 72 -7.72 6.53 16.71
C VAL A 72 -7.05 7.88 16.46
N THR A 73 -7.32 8.50 15.32
CA THR A 73 -6.79 9.81 14.93
C THR A 73 -7.90 10.69 14.38
N GLU A 74 -7.79 12.01 14.53
CA GLU A 74 -8.86 12.95 14.13
C GLU A 74 -8.47 13.86 12.96
N ARG A 75 -7.17 14.19 12.82
CA ARG A 75 -6.66 15.16 11.85
C ARG A 75 -5.57 14.58 10.92
N LEU A 76 -4.98 13.44 11.27
CA LEU A 76 -3.89 12.84 10.52
C LEU A 76 -4.33 12.43 9.10
N ILE A 77 -3.65 12.91 8.06
CA ILE A 77 -3.86 12.45 6.68
C ILE A 77 -3.32 11.01 6.53
N LEU A 78 -4.15 10.16 5.96
CA LEU A 78 -3.93 8.72 5.80
C LEU A 78 -3.53 8.44 4.36
N GLY A 79 -2.24 8.29 4.11
CA GLY A 79 -1.69 8.15 2.76
C GLY A 79 -1.31 6.72 2.38
N THR A 80 -1.42 6.39 1.10
CA THR A 80 -0.79 5.20 0.52
C THR A 80 0.40 5.62 -0.34
N ALA A 81 1.53 4.93 -0.17
CA ALA A 81 2.77 5.16 -0.94
C ALA A 81 3.44 3.83 -1.31
N VAL A 82 2.82 3.04 -2.19
CA VAL A 82 1.59 3.29 -2.97
C VAL A 82 0.68 2.06 -2.87
N THR A 83 -0.60 2.20 -3.18
CA THR A 83 -1.51 1.06 -3.44
C THR A 83 -1.24 0.53 -4.85
N LEU A 84 -1.01 -0.77 -4.97
CA LEU A 84 -0.73 -1.49 -6.21
C LEU A 84 -2.04 -1.78 -6.96
N ILE A 85 -2.72 -0.72 -7.40
CA ILE A 85 -4.10 -0.76 -7.92
C ILE A 85 -4.37 -1.90 -8.93
N PRO A 86 -3.48 -2.21 -9.90
CA PRO A 86 -3.73 -3.31 -10.85
C PRO A 86 -3.81 -4.71 -10.21
N GLN A 87 -3.37 -4.86 -8.96
CA GLN A 87 -3.37 -6.11 -8.20
C GLN A 87 -4.63 -6.27 -7.32
N HIS A 88 -5.59 -5.36 -7.42
CA HIS A 88 -6.85 -5.41 -6.68
C HIS A 88 -8.03 -5.68 -7.61
N ASP A 89 -9.09 -6.25 -7.06
CA ASP A 89 -10.41 -6.13 -7.68
C ASP A 89 -10.85 -4.66 -7.61
N PRO A 90 -11.16 -4.00 -8.74
CA PRO A 90 -11.41 -2.57 -8.78
C PRO A 90 -12.71 -2.18 -8.06
N ILE A 91 -13.73 -3.04 -8.04
CA ILE A 91 -15.00 -2.75 -7.37
C ILE A 91 -14.79 -2.84 -5.85
N TRP A 92 -14.05 -3.84 -5.39
CA TRP A 92 -13.72 -4.00 -3.99
C TRP A 92 -12.84 -2.87 -3.48
N LEU A 93 -11.79 -2.52 -4.24
CA LEU A 93 -10.90 -1.42 -3.88
C LEU A 93 -11.65 -0.09 -3.82
N ALA A 94 -12.50 0.22 -4.80
CA ALA A 94 -13.35 1.42 -4.77
C ALA A 94 -14.18 1.48 -3.49
N LYS A 95 -14.84 0.37 -3.12
CA LYS A 95 -15.65 0.30 -1.90
C LYS A 95 -14.80 0.49 -0.65
N GLN A 96 -13.64 -0.15 -0.56
CA GLN A 96 -12.73 -0.02 0.58
C GLN A 96 -12.24 1.43 0.74
N THR A 97 -11.74 2.04 -0.33
CA THR A 97 -11.19 3.40 -0.27
C THR A 97 -12.27 4.44 0.00
N ALA A 98 -13.44 4.34 -0.64
CA ALA A 98 -14.56 5.25 -0.37
C ALA A 98 -15.08 5.11 1.08
N THR A 99 -15.11 3.88 1.60
CA THR A 99 -15.53 3.65 3.00
C THR A 99 -14.52 4.21 3.98
N LEU A 100 -13.22 3.96 3.77
CA LEU A 100 -12.17 4.51 4.62
C LEU A 100 -12.13 6.04 4.57
N ASP A 101 -12.28 6.63 3.38
CA ASP A 101 -12.35 8.08 3.24
C ASP A 101 -13.54 8.66 4.01
N SER A 102 -14.73 8.11 3.83
CA SER A 102 -15.93 8.53 4.56
C SER A 102 -15.79 8.39 6.07
N LEU A 103 -15.33 7.24 6.57
CA LEU A 103 -15.18 6.98 8.01
C LEU A 103 -14.05 7.80 8.66
N SER A 104 -13.03 8.16 7.88
CA SER A 104 -11.96 9.03 8.36
C SER A 104 -12.31 10.52 8.29
N GLY A 105 -13.44 10.89 7.66
CA GLY A 105 -13.82 12.30 7.48
C GLY A 105 -13.07 13.00 6.36
N GLY A 106 -12.79 12.28 5.25
CA GLY A 106 -12.12 12.83 4.06
C GLY A 106 -10.60 12.89 4.18
N ARG A 107 -10.00 12.07 5.05
CA ARG A 107 -8.54 12.11 5.34
C ARG A 107 -7.73 11.13 4.49
N LEU A 108 -8.35 10.36 3.59
CA LEU A 108 -7.62 9.40 2.77
C LEU A 108 -6.94 10.11 1.59
N MET A 109 -5.64 9.86 1.42
CA MET A 109 -4.90 10.21 0.21
C MET A 109 -4.40 8.95 -0.49
N LEU A 110 -5.13 8.54 -1.53
CA LEU A 110 -4.85 7.32 -2.28
C LEU A 110 -3.73 7.56 -3.32
N GLY A 111 -2.52 7.13 -2.99
CA GLY A 111 -1.41 7.03 -3.94
C GLY A 111 -1.51 5.76 -4.77
N ALA A 112 -1.60 5.91 -6.09
CA ALA A 112 -1.67 4.80 -7.03
C ALA A 112 -0.29 4.36 -7.52
N GLY A 113 -0.08 3.06 -7.67
CA GLY A 113 1.15 2.49 -8.21
C GLY A 113 0.95 1.21 -9.00
N PHE A 114 1.95 0.90 -9.82
CA PHE A 114 1.93 -0.22 -10.75
C PHE A 114 2.67 -1.48 -10.25
N GLY A 115 3.44 -1.36 -9.16
CA GLY A 115 4.20 -2.47 -8.57
C GLY A 115 5.51 -2.79 -9.30
N TRP A 116 6.54 -3.16 -8.53
CA TRP A 116 7.86 -3.48 -9.07
C TRP A 116 8.08 -4.99 -9.26
N ASN A 117 7.41 -5.83 -8.49
CA ASN A 117 7.62 -7.28 -8.43
C ASN A 117 6.75 -7.99 -9.48
N ASP A 118 7.38 -8.53 -10.52
CA ASP A 118 6.69 -9.26 -11.60
C ASP A 118 5.96 -10.50 -11.07
N GLU A 119 6.63 -11.27 -10.22
CA GLU A 119 6.09 -12.52 -9.69
C GLU A 119 4.84 -12.28 -8.81
N GLN A 120 4.83 -11.18 -8.06
CA GLN A 120 3.67 -10.74 -7.30
C GLN A 120 2.54 -10.31 -8.23
N GLY A 121 2.84 -9.47 -9.24
CA GLY A 121 1.85 -9.00 -10.20
C GLY A 121 1.21 -10.15 -10.98
N ALA A 122 2.00 -11.14 -11.40
CA ALA A 122 1.53 -12.33 -12.10
C ALA A 122 0.53 -13.15 -11.27
N SER A 123 0.68 -13.18 -9.94
CA SER A 123 -0.27 -13.86 -9.04
C SER A 123 -1.65 -13.19 -9.03
N HIS A 124 -1.73 -11.94 -9.47
CA HIS A 124 -2.98 -11.17 -9.66
C HIS A 124 -3.38 -11.04 -11.13
N GLY A 125 -2.76 -11.82 -12.03
CA GLY A 125 -3.03 -11.75 -13.47
C GLY A 125 -2.53 -10.47 -14.14
N VAL A 126 -1.57 -9.75 -13.54
CA VAL A 126 -0.95 -8.57 -14.14
C VAL A 126 0.26 -8.99 -14.98
N VAL A 127 0.19 -8.78 -16.28
CA VAL A 127 1.35 -8.90 -17.16
C VAL A 127 2.28 -7.72 -16.90
N TYR A 128 3.54 -7.98 -16.51
CA TYR A 128 4.46 -6.94 -16.07
C TYR A 128 4.60 -5.78 -17.06
N LYS A 129 4.68 -6.04 -18.36
CA LYS A 129 4.82 -5.00 -19.38
C LYS A 129 3.61 -4.06 -19.48
N GLU A 130 2.43 -4.53 -19.06
CA GLU A 130 1.17 -3.79 -19.15
C GLU A 130 0.83 -3.02 -17.87
N ARG A 131 1.55 -3.26 -16.77
CA ARG A 131 1.24 -2.73 -15.43
C ARG A 131 0.97 -1.23 -15.36
N ARG A 132 1.66 -0.42 -16.16
CA ARG A 132 1.46 1.04 -16.23
C ARG A 132 0.12 1.38 -16.85
N HIS A 133 -0.16 0.82 -18.04
CA HIS A 133 -1.41 1.00 -18.73
C HIS A 133 -2.60 0.51 -17.88
N ARG A 134 -2.48 -0.68 -17.27
CA ARG A 134 -3.51 -1.19 -16.36
C ARG A 134 -3.73 -0.29 -15.15
N THR A 135 -2.70 0.40 -14.66
CA THR A 135 -2.86 1.37 -13.57
C THR A 135 -3.71 2.55 -14.02
N GLU A 136 -3.46 3.09 -15.21
CA GLU A 136 -4.25 4.19 -15.79
C GLU A 136 -5.71 3.77 -15.98
N GLU A 137 -5.96 2.59 -16.56
CA GLU A 137 -7.31 2.04 -16.72
C GLU A 137 -8.03 1.87 -15.38
N CYS A 138 -7.37 1.28 -14.38
CA CYS A 138 -7.96 1.09 -13.07
C CYS A 138 -8.24 2.42 -12.37
N ILE A 139 -7.40 3.45 -12.51
CA ILE A 139 -7.67 4.79 -11.98
C ILE A 139 -8.96 5.35 -12.61
N GLU A 140 -9.13 5.20 -13.92
CA GLU A 140 -10.34 5.66 -14.60
C GLU A 140 -11.59 4.88 -14.14
N ILE A 141 -11.47 3.58 -13.87
CA ILE A 141 -12.56 2.78 -13.29
C ILE A 141 -12.90 3.29 -11.89
N LEU A 142 -11.91 3.45 -11.01
CA LEU A 142 -12.11 3.91 -9.63
C LEU A 142 -12.76 5.30 -9.57
N ARG A 143 -12.48 6.18 -10.53
CA ARG A 143 -13.09 7.52 -10.62
C ARG A 143 -14.56 7.50 -11.04
N ARG A 144 -15.02 6.43 -11.69
CA ARG A 144 -16.39 6.30 -12.22
C ARG A 144 -17.31 5.50 -11.31
N LEU A 145 -16.76 4.76 -10.35
CA LEU A 145 -17.49 4.01 -9.32
C LEU A 145 -17.77 4.92 -8.11
#